data_AF-A0AAF0ZVJ4-F1
#
_entry.id   AF-A0AAF0ZVJ4-F1
#
_cell.length_a   1.000
_cell.length_b   1.000
_cell.length_c   1.000
_cell.angle_alpha   90.00
_cell.angle_beta   90.00
_cell.angle_gamma   90.00
#
_symmetry.space_group_name_H-M   'P 1'
#
loop_
_entity.id
_entity.type
_entity.pdbx_description
1 polymer ?
#
loop_
_entity_poly.entity_id
_entity_poly.type
_entity_poly.pdbx_seq_one_letter_code
_entity_poly.pdbx_strand_id
1 'polypeptide(L)'
;MPPFEALYGRGCRSPIGWFEAGDVKPLGVDLVKDAQDKWDSIVLDKDLQYEEEPIAILDRDVCKLRINEIRSVKVQWKHRPVEEATWETERGNAR
;
A
#
# COMPACT_ATOMS: atom_id res chain seq x y z
N MET A 1 -27.91 -42.68 -2.65
CA MET A 1 -27.07 -41.48 -2.46
C MET A 1 -26.28 -41.29 -3.75
N PRO A 2 -26.56 -40.25 -4.55
CA PRO A 2 -25.80 -40.02 -5.78
C PRO A 2 -24.35 -39.59 -5.44
N PRO A 3 -23.35 -39.93 -6.28
CA PRO A 3 -21.98 -39.51 -6.05
C PRO A 3 -21.84 -37.98 -6.11
N PHE A 4 -20.93 -37.43 -5.29
CA PHE A 4 -20.68 -36.00 -5.09
C PHE A 4 -20.60 -35.18 -6.39
N GLU A 5 -20.08 -35.78 -7.46
CA GLU A 5 -19.89 -35.19 -8.79
C GLU A 5 -21.19 -34.74 -9.47
N ALA A 6 -22.33 -35.35 -9.14
CA ALA A 6 -23.62 -35.00 -9.74
C ALA A 6 -24.25 -33.73 -9.14
N LEU A 7 -23.84 -33.31 -7.93
CA LEU A 7 -24.38 -32.13 -7.25
C LEU A 7 -23.65 -30.84 -7.62
N TYR A 8 -22.36 -30.94 -7.92
CA TYR A 8 -21.50 -29.80 -8.14
C TYR A 8 -20.71 -30.06 -9.42
N GLY A 9 -21.33 -29.80 -10.57
CA GLY A 9 -20.71 -30.02 -11.88
C GLY A 9 -19.41 -29.22 -12.07
N ARG A 10 -18.28 -29.78 -11.63
CA ARG A 10 -16.89 -29.47 -12.02
C ARG A 10 -15.95 -30.40 -11.25
N GLY A 11 -14.96 -30.96 -11.96
CA GLY A 11 -13.94 -31.82 -11.35
C GLY A 11 -13.21 -31.11 -10.20
N CYS A 12 -13.08 -31.81 -9.07
CA CYS A 12 -12.35 -31.37 -7.90
C CYS A 12 -10.97 -30.83 -8.31
N ARG A 13 -10.72 -29.52 -8.12
CA ARG A 13 -9.35 -29.01 -8.16
C ARG A 13 -8.59 -29.66 -7.00
N SER A 14 -7.63 -30.53 -7.31
CA SER A 14 -6.66 -31.06 -6.35
C SER A 14 -5.94 -29.89 -5.62
N PRO A 15 -5.52 -30.05 -4.35
CA PRO A 15 -4.98 -28.95 -3.54
C PRO A 15 -3.56 -28.47 -3.91
N ILE A 16 -2.87 -29.11 -4.85
CA ILE A 16 -1.56 -28.67 -5.35
C ILE A 16 -1.69 -28.36 -6.85
N GLY A 17 -1.51 -27.10 -7.22
CA GLY A 17 -1.33 -26.68 -8.61
C GLY A 17 -2.49 -25.90 -9.22
N TRP A 18 -2.77 -24.70 -8.70
CA TRP A 18 -3.50 -23.64 -9.41
C TRP A 18 -2.84 -22.28 -9.11
N PHE A 19 -1.66 -22.05 -9.67
CA PHE A 19 -1.27 -20.67 -10.00
C PHE A 19 -1.54 -20.53 -11.49
N GLU A 20 -2.55 -19.73 -11.84
CA GLU A 20 -2.77 -19.33 -13.22
C GLU A 20 -1.51 -18.57 -13.66
N ALA A 21 -0.74 -19.14 -14.58
CA ALA A 21 0.41 -18.49 -15.20
C ALA A 21 -0.07 -17.40 -16.19
N GLY A 22 -0.90 -16.48 -15.70
CA GLY A 22 -1.26 -15.23 -16.36
C GLY A 22 -0.49 -14.11 -15.69
N ASP A 23 0.55 -13.61 -16.36
CA ASP A 23 1.38 -12.48 -15.97
C ASP A 23 2.03 -12.56 -14.58
N VAL A 24 2.83 -13.59 -14.35
CA VAL A 24 3.93 -13.45 -13.39
C VAL A 24 4.97 -12.52 -14.03
N LYS A 25 4.94 -11.24 -13.68
CA LYS A 25 6.09 -10.34 -13.90
C LYS A 25 7.34 -11.07 -13.41
N PRO A 26 8.44 -11.16 -14.17
CA PRO A 26 9.61 -11.94 -13.77
C PRO A 26 10.10 -11.50 -12.37
N LEU A 27 9.84 -12.36 -11.38
CA LEU A 27 9.86 -12.07 -9.94
C LEU A 27 11.25 -11.92 -9.31
N GLY A 28 12.32 -11.78 -10.10
CA GLY A 28 13.69 -11.88 -9.58
C GLY A 28 14.49 -10.59 -9.62
N VAL A 29 14.69 -10.05 -10.83
CA VAL A 29 15.71 -9.03 -11.06
C VAL A 29 15.13 -7.63 -11.09
N ASP A 30 13.94 -7.48 -11.68
CA ASP A 30 13.30 -6.16 -11.82
C ASP A 30 12.86 -5.61 -10.46
N LEU A 31 12.29 -6.46 -9.59
CA LEU A 31 11.96 -6.11 -8.21
C LEU A 31 13.16 -5.71 -7.35
N VAL A 32 14.30 -6.39 -7.54
CA VAL A 32 15.53 -6.08 -6.80
C VAL A 32 16.11 -4.75 -7.27
N LYS A 33 16.11 -4.49 -8.59
CA LYS A 33 16.54 -3.21 -9.16
C LYS A 33 15.62 -2.06 -8.73
N ASP A 34 14.30 -2.26 -8.80
CA ASP A 34 13.33 -1.26 -8.36
C ASP A 34 13.49 -0.93 -6.86
N ALA A 35 13.75 -1.95 -6.03
CA ALA A 35 14.06 -1.73 -4.62
C ALA A 35 15.40 -0.99 -4.44
N GLN A 36 16.42 -1.34 -5.22
CA GLN A 36 17.74 -0.73 -5.13
C GLN A 36 17.71 0.75 -5.54
N ASP A 37 17.06 1.09 -6.66
CA ASP A 37 16.84 2.48 -7.09
C ASP A 37 16.04 3.29 -6.05
N LYS A 38 15.08 2.65 -5.36
CA LYS A 38 14.33 3.26 -4.25
C LYS A 38 15.25 3.59 -3.06
N TRP A 39 16.14 2.68 -2.67
CA TRP A 39 17.09 2.91 -1.57
C TRP A 39 18.19 3.90 -1.94
N ASP A 40 18.68 3.89 -3.18
CA ASP A 40 19.68 4.86 -3.67
C ASP A 40 19.14 6.30 -3.68
N SER A 41 17.83 6.47 -3.82
CA SER A 41 17.18 7.78 -3.73
C SER A 41 17.07 8.32 -2.30
N ILE A 42 17.24 7.47 -1.28
CA ILE A 42 17.19 7.84 0.14
C ILE A 42 18.60 8.22 0.59
N VAL A 43 18.85 9.51 0.74
CA VAL A 43 20.11 9.99 1.32
C VAL A 43 20.04 9.79 2.83
N LEU A 44 20.66 8.71 3.32
CA LEU A 44 20.90 8.51 4.74
C LEU A 44 22.07 9.39 5.19
N ASP A 45 21.89 10.14 6.28
CA ASP A 45 23.01 10.84 6.88
C ASP A 45 24.01 9.83 7.48
N LYS A 46 25.24 10.28 7.80
CA LYS A 46 26.30 9.42 8.36
C LYS A 46 25.88 8.75 9.67
N ASP A 47 24.89 9.32 10.34
CA ASP A 47 24.28 8.82 11.58
C ASP A 47 23.08 7.87 11.35
N LEU A 48 22.81 7.45 10.09
CA LEU A 48 21.64 6.66 9.68
C LEU A 48 20.30 7.32 10.04
N GLN A 49 20.29 8.64 10.22
CA GLN A 49 19.07 9.40 10.47
C GLN A 49 18.32 9.61 9.15
N TYR A 50 17.05 9.21 9.14
CA TYR A 50 16.13 9.40 8.02
C TYR A 50 15.04 10.38 8.46
N GLU A 51 15.03 11.57 7.87
CA GLU A 51 13.97 12.56 8.08
C GLU A 51 12.91 12.42 6.98
N GLU A 52 11.69 11.99 7.33
CA GLU A 52 10.55 12.00 6.40
C GLU A 52 10.10 13.44 6.16
N GLU A 53 10.51 14.03 5.03
CA GLU A 53 10.06 15.37 4.64
C GLU A 53 8.72 15.29 3.86
N PRO A 54 7.71 16.11 4.23
CA PRO A 54 6.48 16.21 3.45
C PRO A 54 6.72 17.03 2.19
N ILE A 55 6.42 16.47 1.01
CA ILE A 55 6.57 17.17 -0.28
C ILE A 55 5.34 18.04 -0.57
N ALA A 56 4.15 17.46 -0.42
CA ALA A 56 2.92 18.08 -0.90
C ALA A 56 1.70 17.59 -0.13
N ILE A 57 0.70 18.47 -0.02
CA ILE A 57 -0.65 18.09 0.43
C ILE A 57 -1.45 17.75 -0.81
N LEU A 58 -1.81 16.47 -0.94
CA LEU A 58 -2.55 15.94 -2.08
C LEU A 58 -4.05 16.22 -1.96
N ASP A 59 -4.56 16.18 -0.73
CA ASP A 59 -5.99 16.28 -0.49
C ASP A 59 -6.29 16.78 0.92
N ARG A 60 -7.51 17.29 1.12
CA ARG A 60 -8.01 17.74 2.42
C ARG A 60 -9.43 17.24 2.60
N ASP A 61 -9.68 16.58 3.72
CA ASP A 61 -10.99 16.02 4.05
C ASP A 61 -11.40 16.38 5.48
N VAL A 62 -12.70 16.25 5.78
CA VAL A 62 -13.24 16.46 7.12
C VAL A 62 -13.93 15.17 7.56
N CYS A 63 -13.23 14.44 8.43
CA CYS A 63 -13.75 13.25 9.06
C CYS A 63 -14.79 13.65 10.11
N LYS A 64 -16.08 13.45 9.77
CA LYS A 64 -17.19 13.66 10.70
C LYS A 64 -17.33 12.45 11.62
N LEU A 65 -16.97 12.62 12.88
CA LEU A 65 -17.22 11.64 13.93
C LEU A 65 -18.55 11.97 14.62
N ARG A 66 -19.04 11.01 15.43
CA ARG A 66 -20.32 11.13 16.15
C ARG A 66 -20.41 12.36 17.06
N ILE A 67 -19.25 12.89 17.51
CA ILE A 67 -19.17 13.96 18.50
C ILE A 67 -18.30 15.15 18.06
N ASN A 68 -17.51 15.02 16.98
CA ASN A 68 -16.54 16.02 16.55
C ASN A 68 -16.32 15.95 15.04
N GLU A 69 -15.84 17.04 14.46
CA GLU A 69 -15.35 17.09 13.07
C GLU A 69 -13.84 17.28 13.08
N ILE A 70 -13.10 16.35 12.49
CA ILE A 70 -11.64 16.38 12.41
C ILE A 70 -11.22 16.72 10.99
N ARG A 71 -10.45 17.80 10.82
CA ARG A 71 -9.84 18.14 9.53
C ARG A 71 -8.59 17.28 9.34
N SER A 72 -8.52 16.60 8.22
CA SER A 72 -7.42 15.71 7.86
C SER A 72 -6.85 16.13 6.52
N VAL A 73 -5.53 16.05 6.40
CA VAL A 73 -4.80 16.38 5.17
C VAL A 73 -4.04 15.15 4.71
N LYS A 74 -4.11 14.84 3.42
CA LYS A 74 -3.35 13.76 2.81
C LYS A 74 -1.98 14.28 2.42
N VAL A 75 -0.93 13.76 3.05
CA VAL A 75 0.44 14.23 2.90
C VAL A 75 1.26 13.21 2.10
N GLN A 76 1.94 13.70 1.07
CA GLN A 76 2.92 12.95 0.30
C GLN A 76 4.32 13.15 0.90
N TRP A 77 5.09 12.07 1.05
CA TRP A 77 6.43 12.06 1.66
C TRP A 77 7.54 11.85 0.61
N LYS A 78 8.73 12.43 0.85
CA LYS A 78 9.83 12.59 -0.13
C LYS A 78 10.38 11.32 -0.79
N HIS A 79 10.06 10.15 -0.26
CA HIS A 79 10.50 8.84 -0.80
C HIS A 79 9.38 7.79 -0.83
N ARG A 80 8.13 8.21 -0.65
CA ARG A 80 6.96 7.33 -0.77
C ARG A 80 6.14 7.67 -2.01
N PRO A 81 5.66 6.67 -2.76
CA PRO A 81 4.73 6.92 -3.86
C PRO A 81 3.45 7.57 -3.33
N VAL A 82 2.72 8.24 -4.23
CA VAL A 82 1.43 8.90 -3.94
C VAL A 82 0.41 7.95 -3.32
N GLU A 83 0.50 6.66 -3.65
CA GLU A 83 -0.34 5.58 -3.12
C GLU A 83 -0.09 5.30 -1.63
N GLU A 84 1.14 5.53 -1.16
CA GLU A 84 1.58 5.36 0.24
C GLU A 84 1.42 6.66 1.07
N ALA A 85 0.75 7.69 0.53
CA ALA A 85 0.49 8.94 1.24
C ALA A 85 -0.40 8.72 2.49
N THR A 86 -0.04 9.36 3.60
CA THR A 86 -0.74 9.21 4.89
C THR A 86 -1.70 10.36 5.15
N TRP A 87 -2.74 10.10 5.95
CA TRP A 87 -3.66 11.14 6.43
C TRP A 87 -3.19 11.65 7.78
N GLU A 88 -2.79 12.93 7.81
CA GLU A 88 -2.40 13.62 9.04
C GLU A 88 -3.56 14.50 9.52
N THR A 89 -3.75 14.58 10.83
CA THR A 89 -4.74 15.50 11.40
C THR A 89 -4.21 16.91 11.32
N GLU A 90 -4.94 17.81 10.65
CA GLU A 90 -4.64 19.23 10.68
C GLU A 90 -4.91 19.69 12.13
N ARG A 91 -3.85 19.85 12.93
CA ARG A 91 -3.96 20.43 14.28
C ARG A 91 -4.43 21.88 14.17
N GLY A 92 -5.72 22.06 13.95
CA GLY A 92 -6.44 23.27 14.30
C GLY A 92 -6.70 23.21 15.79
N ASN A 93 -6.18 24.21 16.53
CA ASN A 93 -6.51 24.46 17.93
C ASN A 93 -8.01 24.23 18.19
N ALA A 94 -8.37 23.12 18.82
CA ALA A 94 -9.61 23.01 19.55
C ALA A 94 -9.35 23.59 20.95
N ARG A 95 -10.07 24.67 21.28
CA ARG A 95 -10.14 25.22 22.65
C ARG A 95 -10.74 24.20 23.61
#